data_AF-A0A142WRB5-F1
#
_entry.id   AF-A0A142WRB5-F1
#
_cell.length_a   1.000
_cell.length_b   1.000
_cell.length_c   1.000
_cell.angle_alpha   90.00
_cell.angle_beta   90.00
_cell.angle_gamma   90.00
#
_symmetry.space_group_name_H-M   'P 1'
#
loop_
_entity.id
_entity.type
_entity.pdbx_description
1 polymer ?
#
loop_
_entity_poly.entity_id
_entity_poly.type
_entity_poly.pdbx_seq_one_letter_code
_entity_poly.pdbx_strand_id
1 'polypeptide(L)'
;MQTLYHLGFGGNLGDVAATMRRALTLLDESAGTVVAASSLYHTAPMGTEAGTGYQNAVVALSSDWSPPALLAITQQIERECGRERLIHWGPRTLDIDLLLAGPTVIQAPTLTIPHPGLAYRRFALDPLVEIAPTARHPLWNLPVREIQAALRQRPLPVAVRTESPFGRRALLEQWPESLRRQIALAPADHGPDRAGRWVIDLTSSVPNTTPFHLTLEGMTSLERLEEILSAMLDEPQVIGALAPA
;
A
#
# COMPACT_ATOMS: atom_id res chain seq x y z
N MET A 1 5.59 25.95 7.53
CA MET A 1 4.28 25.26 7.60
C MET A 1 4.61 23.80 7.85
N GLN A 2 4.08 23.22 8.92
CA GLN A 2 4.24 21.79 9.18
C GLN A 2 3.55 20.98 8.07
N THR A 3 4.21 19.92 7.63
CA THR A 3 3.67 18.98 6.63
C THR A 3 2.98 17.84 7.37
N LEU A 4 1.77 17.48 6.92
CA LEU A 4 1.07 16.31 7.41
C LEU A 4 1.52 15.08 6.61
N TYR A 5 2.22 14.18 7.28
CA TYR A 5 2.65 12.89 6.77
C TYR A 5 1.68 11.79 7.18
N HIS A 6 1.54 10.78 6.33
CA HIS A 6 0.88 9.52 6.70
C HIS A 6 1.91 8.41 6.58
N LEU A 7 2.17 7.73 7.68
CA LEU A 7 3.19 6.70 7.82
C LEU A 7 2.49 5.35 7.96
N GLY A 8 2.85 4.36 7.14
CA GLY A 8 2.38 2.99 7.24
C GLY A 8 3.30 2.20 8.15
N PHE A 9 2.74 1.59 9.20
CA PHE A 9 3.45 0.69 10.09
C PHE A 9 3.13 -0.76 9.72
N GLY A 10 4.12 -1.65 9.77
CA GLY A 10 3.93 -3.07 9.54
C GLY A 10 4.89 -3.94 10.35
N GLY A 11 4.43 -5.07 10.89
CA GLY A 11 5.26 -6.01 11.63
C GLY A 11 4.59 -7.36 11.82
N ASN A 12 5.39 -8.41 12.05
CA ASN A 12 4.91 -9.78 12.30
C ASN A 12 5.81 -10.57 13.26
N LEU A 13 6.81 -9.95 13.88
CA LEU A 13 7.69 -10.58 14.86
C LEU A 13 7.52 -10.00 16.27
N GLY A 14 7.45 -10.87 17.27
CA GLY A 14 7.36 -10.48 18.68
C GLY A 14 6.04 -9.81 19.04
N ASP A 15 6.07 -8.93 20.05
CA ASP A 15 4.92 -8.08 20.40
C ASP A 15 4.87 -6.86 19.48
N VAL A 16 4.29 -7.06 18.29
CA VAL A 16 4.20 -6.02 17.26
C VAL A 16 3.42 -4.80 17.75
N ALA A 17 2.33 -5.00 18.50
CA ALA A 17 1.52 -3.91 19.03
C ALA A 17 2.32 -3.04 20.03
N ALA A 18 3.07 -3.66 20.94
CA ALA A 18 3.97 -2.93 21.84
C ALA A 18 5.09 -2.20 21.08
N THR A 19 5.63 -2.85 20.04
CA THR A 19 6.69 -2.26 19.19
C THR A 19 6.18 -1.02 18.46
N MET A 20 4.96 -1.07 17.89
CA MET A 20 4.33 0.07 17.24
C MET A 20 4.02 1.20 18.23
N ARG A 21 3.54 0.90 19.45
CA ARG A 21 3.35 1.92 20.49
C ARG A 21 4.64 2.61 20.87
N ARG A 22 5.74 1.86 21.02
CA ARG A 22 7.07 2.44 21.25
C ARG A 22 7.50 3.35 20.10
N ALA A 23 7.24 2.96 18.86
CA ALA A 23 7.54 3.79 17.69
C ALA A 23 6.73 5.10 17.68
N LEU A 24 5.49 5.10 18.14
CA LEU A 24 4.71 6.34 18.32
C LEU A 24 5.41 7.30 19.30
N THR A 25 5.85 6.81 20.46
CA THR A 25 6.61 7.63 21.42
C THR A 25 7.88 8.20 20.82
N LEU A 26 8.66 7.38 20.10
CA LEU A 26 9.89 7.84 19.45
C LEU A 26 9.63 8.87 18.34
N LEU A 27 8.51 8.76 17.62
CA LEU A 27 8.09 9.77 16.64
C LEU A 27 7.78 11.11 17.31
N ASP A 28 7.01 11.11 18.40
CA ASP A 28 6.71 12.32 19.18
C ASP A 28 7.96 13.00 19.73
N GLU A 29 8.97 12.21 20.11
CA GLU A 29 10.24 12.72 20.65
C GLU A 29 11.20 13.29 19.58
N SER A 30 11.21 12.72 18.37
CA SER A 30 12.29 12.97 17.39
C SER A 30 11.84 13.46 16.01
N ALA A 31 10.59 13.22 15.63
CA ALA A 31 10.11 13.40 14.26
C ALA A 31 9.00 14.46 14.13
N GLY A 32 8.18 14.68 15.15
CA GLY A 32 7.08 15.63 15.08
C GLY A 32 5.89 15.14 15.91
N THR A 33 4.75 15.81 15.81
CA THR A 33 3.58 15.48 16.64
C THR A 33 2.71 14.42 15.96
N VAL A 34 2.47 13.30 16.64
CA VAL A 34 1.48 12.31 16.22
C VAL A 34 0.08 12.92 16.37
N VAL A 35 -0.61 13.08 15.25
CA VAL A 35 -1.93 13.70 15.17
C VAL A 35 -3.04 12.66 15.34
N ALA A 36 -2.84 11.47 14.76
CA ALA A 36 -3.77 10.35 14.84
C ALA A 36 -3.05 9.03 14.55
N ALA A 37 -3.59 7.93 15.07
CA ALA A 37 -3.20 6.57 14.73
C ALA A 37 -4.47 5.76 14.44
N SER A 38 -4.43 4.91 13.42
CA SER A 38 -5.53 4.00 13.10
C SER A 38 -5.63 2.87 14.12
N SER A 39 -6.67 2.04 13.97
CA SER A 39 -6.68 0.71 14.56
C SER A 39 -5.54 -0.16 14.03
N LEU A 40 -5.24 -1.24 14.76
CA LEU A 40 -4.39 -2.33 14.30
C LEU A 40 -5.18 -3.24 13.36
N TYR A 41 -4.60 -3.54 12.20
CA TYR A 41 -5.16 -4.43 11.20
C TYR A 41 -4.31 -5.68 11.04
N HIS A 42 -4.92 -6.85 11.13
CA HIS A 42 -4.29 -8.10 10.76
C HIS A 42 -4.52 -8.41 9.27
N THR A 43 -3.45 -8.79 8.57
CA THR A 43 -3.50 -9.21 7.16
C THR A 43 -2.81 -10.55 6.98
N ALA A 44 -3.20 -11.27 5.92
CA ALA A 44 -2.56 -12.55 5.59
C ALA A 44 -1.04 -12.37 5.36
N PRO A 45 -0.23 -13.40 5.64
CA PRO A 45 1.18 -13.37 5.31
C PRO A 45 1.36 -13.24 3.79
N MET A 46 2.19 -12.28 3.37
CA MET A 46 2.63 -12.14 1.99
C MET A 46 3.97 -12.85 1.82
N GLY A 47 4.03 -13.87 0.94
CA GLY A 47 5.22 -14.68 0.70
C GLY A 47 5.29 -15.96 1.54
N THR A 48 6.04 -16.95 1.04
CA THR A 48 6.13 -18.30 1.62
C THR A 48 6.88 -18.35 2.97
N GLU A 49 7.71 -17.36 3.26
CA GLU A 49 8.58 -17.31 4.46
C GLU A 49 8.08 -16.33 5.55
N ALA A 50 6.93 -15.68 5.35
CA ALA A 50 6.45 -14.65 6.28
C ALA A 50 5.93 -15.20 7.62
N GLY A 51 5.75 -16.52 7.77
CA GLY A 51 5.27 -17.12 9.03
C GLY A 51 3.83 -16.72 9.35
N THR A 52 3.62 -16.00 10.46
CA THR A 52 2.30 -15.48 10.84
C THR A 52 1.91 -14.26 10.03
N GLY A 53 0.60 -13.92 10.00
CA GLY A 53 0.11 -12.71 9.37
C GLY A 53 0.74 -11.43 9.94
N TYR A 54 0.62 -10.34 9.21
CA TYR A 54 1.16 -9.04 9.60
C TYR A 54 0.14 -8.23 10.39
N GLN A 55 0.61 -7.45 11.36
CA GLN A 55 -0.15 -6.34 11.93
C GLN A 55 0.28 -5.06 11.24
N ASN A 56 -0.69 -4.25 10.83
CA ASN A 56 -0.49 -3.01 10.11
C ASN A 56 -1.28 -1.88 10.77
N ALA A 57 -0.79 -0.65 10.66
CA ALA A 57 -1.50 0.55 11.08
C ALA A 57 -1.03 1.74 10.25
N VAL A 58 -1.76 2.86 10.30
CA VAL A 58 -1.33 4.13 9.72
C VAL A 58 -1.33 5.20 10.79
N VAL A 59 -0.31 6.05 10.74
CA VAL A 59 -0.09 7.16 11.68
C VAL A 59 -0.05 8.46 10.90
N ALA A 60 -0.85 9.43 11.31
CA ALA A 60 -0.76 10.80 10.83
C ALA A 60 0.22 11.59 11.71
N LEU A 61 1.25 12.18 11.10
CA LEU A 61 2.32 12.90 11.78
C LEU A 61 2.43 14.32 11.24
N SER A 62 2.36 15.33 12.10
CA SER A 62 2.69 16.71 11.77
C SER A 62 4.17 16.94 11.99
N SER A 63 4.92 17.28 10.93
CA SER A 63 6.38 17.40 11.02
C SER A 63 6.91 18.55 10.18
N ASP A 64 7.97 19.19 10.67
CA ASP A 64 8.75 20.21 9.94
C ASP A 64 9.94 19.59 9.16
N TRP A 65 10.20 18.29 9.31
CA TRP A 65 11.24 17.60 8.55
C TRP A 65 10.87 17.50 7.07
N SER A 66 11.89 17.58 6.21
CA SER A 66 11.76 17.21 4.80
C SER A 66 11.53 15.69 4.67
N PRO A 67 10.89 15.21 3.59
CA PRO A 67 10.63 13.77 3.45
C PRO A 67 11.89 12.88 3.49
N PRO A 68 13.05 13.23 2.89
CA PRO A 68 14.27 12.44 3.03
C PRO A 68 14.81 12.43 4.48
N ALA A 69 14.71 13.55 5.21
CA ALA A 69 15.13 13.60 6.60
C ALA A 69 14.21 12.76 7.50
N LEU A 70 12.90 12.85 7.27
CA LEU A 70 11.91 12.04 7.98
C LEU A 70 12.14 10.54 7.72
N LEU A 71 12.44 10.14 6.47
CA LEU A 71 12.79 8.76 6.14
C LEU A 71 14.02 8.28 6.93
N ALA A 72 15.04 9.12 7.09
CA ALA A 72 16.22 8.74 7.88
C ALA A 72 15.89 8.54 9.37
N ILE A 73 15.00 9.39 9.92
CA ILE A 73 14.52 9.29 11.29
C ILE A 73 13.68 8.02 11.47
N THR A 74 12.74 7.72 10.58
CA THR A 74 11.92 6.50 10.68
C THR A 74 12.77 5.24 10.59
N GLN A 75 13.79 5.22 9.73
CA GLN A 75 14.75 4.11 9.67
C GLN A 75 15.58 3.95 10.95
N GLN A 76 15.85 5.04 11.67
CA GLN A 76 16.51 4.97 12.97
C GLN A 76 15.58 4.38 14.02
N ILE A 77 14.31 4.81 14.04
CA ILE A 77 13.27 4.25 14.92
C ILE A 77 13.09 2.75 14.68
N GLU A 78 13.05 2.31 13.42
CA GLU A 78 13.02 0.88 13.07
C GLU A 78 14.16 0.11 13.75
N ARG A 79 15.40 0.63 13.66
CA ARG A 79 16.58 0.00 14.29
C ARG A 79 16.45 -0.07 15.81
N GLU A 80 15.96 1.00 16.44
CA GLU A 80 15.75 1.04 17.90
C GLU A 80 14.62 0.09 18.36
N CYS A 81 13.68 -0.19 17.48
CA CYS A 81 12.64 -1.21 17.64
C CYS A 81 13.08 -2.62 17.19
N GLY A 82 14.39 -2.84 16.99
CA GLY A 82 14.95 -4.17 16.75
C GLY A 82 14.80 -4.69 15.32
N ARG A 83 14.58 -3.81 14.34
CA ARG A 83 14.50 -4.20 12.93
C ARG A 83 15.86 -4.64 12.40
N GLU A 84 15.93 -5.92 12.03
CA GLU A 84 17.04 -6.49 11.25
C GLU A 84 16.59 -6.73 9.80
N ARG A 85 17.41 -6.34 8.83
CA ARG A 85 17.16 -6.52 7.39
C ARG A 85 17.93 -7.73 6.87
N LEU A 86 17.50 -8.93 7.26
CA LEU A 86 18.16 -10.19 6.90
C LEU A 86 17.71 -10.76 5.55
N ILE A 87 16.40 -10.69 5.24
CA ILE A 87 15.78 -11.28 4.06
C ILE A 87 14.85 -10.25 3.41
N HIS A 88 14.86 -10.17 2.06
CA HIS A 88 13.91 -9.35 1.32
C HIS A 88 12.48 -9.86 1.56
N TRP A 89 11.60 -8.98 2.04
CA TRP A 89 10.24 -9.33 2.49
C TRP A 89 10.12 -10.33 3.64
N GLY A 90 11.22 -10.58 4.36
CA GLY A 90 11.21 -11.45 5.53
C GLY A 90 10.43 -10.88 6.73
N PRO A 91 10.27 -11.70 7.78
CA PRO A 91 9.69 -11.28 9.04
C PRO A 91 10.39 -10.05 9.64
N ARG A 92 9.62 -9.20 10.31
CA ARG A 92 10.07 -7.91 10.84
C ARG A 92 9.36 -7.52 12.12
N THR A 93 10.09 -6.87 13.02
CA THR A 93 9.52 -6.25 14.23
C THR A 93 8.70 -5.01 13.85
N LEU A 94 9.28 -4.15 13.01
CA LEU A 94 8.67 -2.92 12.50
C LEU A 94 9.25 -2.51 11.15
N ASP A 95 8.37 -2.09 10.24
CA ASP A 95 8.62 -1.33 9.01
C ASP A 95 7.83 -0.02 9.12
N ILE A 96 8.42 1.10 8.71
CA ILE A 96 7.76 2.40 8.62
C ILE A 96 7.91 2.96 7.20
N ASP A 97 6.82 2.91 6.44
CA ASP A 97 6.74 3.44 5.08
C ASP A 97 6.14 4.86 5.06
N LEU A 98 6.75 5.79 4.32
CA LEU A 98 6.16 7.11 4.07
C LEU A 98 5.11 7.00 2.95
N LEU A 99 3.82 6.99 3.30
CA LEU A 99 2.71 6.81 2.36
C LEU A 99 2.39 8.09 1.60
N LEU A 100 2.18 9.19 2.34
CA LEU A 100 1.83 10.52 1.83
C LEU A 100 2.59 11.61 2.60
N ALA A 101 2.89 12.72 1.93
CA ALA A 101 3.50 13.91 2.53
C ALA A 101 2.79 15.17 2.03
N GLY A 102 1.57 15.43 2.53
CA GLY A 102 0.69 16.45 1.97
C GLY A 102 0.53 16.30 0.43
N PRO A 103 0.66 17.40 -0.35
CA PRO A 103 0.59 17.36 -1.82
C PRO A 103 1.92 16.95 -2.49
N THR A 104 2.95 16.58 -1.73
CA THR A 104 4.31 16.35 -2.24
C THR A 104 4.38 15.12 -3.13
N VAL A 105 5.09 15.24 -4.25
CA VAL A 105 5.47 14.13 -5.13
C VAL A 105 6.99 14.05 -5.20
N ILE A 106 7.54 12.86 -4.94
CA ILE A 106 8.97 12.57 -5.05
C ILE A 106 9.13 11.30 -5.86
N GLN A 107 10.02 11.34 -6.84
CA GLN A 107 10.51 10.18 -7.57
C GLN A 107 12.03 10.20 -7.51
N ALA A 108 12.60 9.49 -6.54
CA ALA A 108 14.04 9.36 -6.36
C ALA A 108 14.42 7.88 -6.13
N PRO A 109 15.67 7.48 -6.41
CA PRO A 109 16.11 6.08 -6.24
C PRO A 109 15.90 5.53 -4.82
N THR A 110 15.91 6.39 -3.80
CA THR A 110 15.84 6.02 -2.38
C THR A 110 14.51 6.36 -1.71
N LEU A 111 13.65 7.15 -2.35
CA LEU A 111 12.37 7.59 -1.80
C LEU A 111 11.38 7.90 -2.91
N THR A 112 10.18 7.31 -2.82
CA THR A 112 9.06 7.61 -3.71
C THR A 112 7.85 7.99 -2.87
N ILE A 113 7.28 9.17 -3.14
CA ILE A 113 6.04 9.66 -2.50
C ILE A 113 5.11 10.14 -3.62
N PRO A 114 3.83 9.76 -3.64
CA PRO A 114 3.17 8.83 -2.73
C PRO A 114 3.79 7.43 -2.83
N HIS A 115 3.70 6.64 -1.76
CA HIS A 115 4.27 5.28 -1.78
C HIS A 115 3.66 4.48 -2.95
N PRO A 116 4.47 3.83 -3.80
CA PRO A 116 3.99 3.22 -5.05
C PRO A 116 2.92 2.15 -4.83
N GLY A 117 2.96 1.49 -3.67
CA GLY A 117 1.97 0.48 -3.28
C GLY A 117 0.67 1.01 -2.68
N LEU A 118 0.58 2.30 -2.32
CA LEU A 118 -0.59 2.86 -1.61
C LEU A 118 -1.88 2.73 -2.43
N ALA A 119 -1.73 2.82 -3.74
CA ALA A 119 -2.79 2.69 -4.74
C ALA A 119 -3.56 1.36 -4.72
N TYR A 120 -2.95 0.29 -4.21
CA TYR A 120 -3.49 -1.07 -4.37
C TYR A 120 -3.32 -1.98 -3.15
N ARG A 121 -2.55 -1.59 -2.13
CA ARG A 121 -2.35 -2.37 -0.91
C ARG A 121 -3.40 -2.00 0.13
N ARG A 122 -4.40 -2.86 0.30
CA ARG A 122 -5.49 -2.62 1.26
C ARG A 122 -5.01 -2.53 2.71
N PHE A 123 -3.95 -3.25 3.09
CA PHE A 123 -3.37 -3.16 4.43
C PHE A 123 -2.81 -1.78 4.80
N ALA A 124 -2.49 -0.94 3.83
CA ALA A 124 -2.09 0.46 4.04
C ALA A 124 -3.29 1.41 3.82
N LEU A 125 -4.12 1.13 2.82
CA LEU A 125 -5.21 1.99 2.43
C LEU A 125 -6.38 1.97 3.42
N ASP A 126 -6.74 0.80 3.95
CA ASP A 126 -7.86 0.66 4.90
C ASP A 126 -7.61 1.43 6.21
N PRO A 127 -6.47 1.26 6.90
CA PRO A 127 -6.14 2.08 8.07
C PRO A 127 -5.95 3.58 7.74
N LEU A 128 -5.47 3.93 6.54
CA LEU A 128 -5.39 5.34 6.13
C LEU A 128 -6.79 5.96 5.99
N VAL A 129 -7.75 5.24 5.40
CA VAL A 129 -9.13 5.73 5.25
C VAL A 129 -9.81 5.92 6.61
N GLU A 130 -9.48 5.09 7.60
CA GLU A 130 -10.01 5.23 8.97
C GLU A 130 -9.71 6.61 9.56
N ILE A 131 -8.48 7.10 9.42
CA ILE A 131 -8.03 8.35 10.06
C ILE A 131 -8.06 9.57 9.13
N ALA A 132 -7.99 9.37 7.82
CA ALA A 132 -7.87 10.44 6.83
C ALA A 132 -8.62 10.12 5.52
N PRO A 133 -9.95 9.90 5.55
CA PRO A 133 -10.71 9.44 4.38
C PRO A 133 -10.70 10.44 3.21
N THR A 134 -10.45 11.73 3.49
CA THR A 134 -10.38 12.82 2.51
C THR A 134 -8.96 13.13 2.04
N ALA A 135 -7.92 12.48 2.59
CA ALA A 135 -6.55 12.66 2.12
C ALA A 135 -6.48 12.35 0.62
N ARG A 136 -5.80 13.20 -0.14
CA ARG A 136 -5.75 13.09 -1.60
C ARG A 136 -4.45 12.42 -2.03
N HIS A 137 -4.56 11.45 -2.91
CA HIS A 137 -3.41 10.91 -3.64
C HIS A 137 -2.94 11.95 -4.67
N PRO A 138 -1.73 12.52 -4.55
CA PRO A 138 -1.35 13.72 -5.30
C PRO A 138 -1.22 13.49 -6.82
N LEU A 139 -0.91 12.27 -7.26
CA LEU A 139 -0.82 11.93 -8.69
C LEU A 139 -2.18 11.77 -9.37
N TRP A 140 -3.20 11.38 -8.60
CA TRP A 140 -4.53 11.09 -9.14
C TRP A 140 -5.55 12.16 -8.77
N ASN A 141 -5.21 13.00 -7.80
CA ASN A 141 -6.09 13.97 -7.19
C ASN A 141 -7.43 13.34 -6.73
N LEU A 142 -7.35 12.13 -6.18
CA LEU A 142 -8.50 11.39 -5.65
C LEU A 142 -8.39 11.20 -4.13
N PRO A 143 -9.50 11.34 -3.39
CA PRO A 143 -9.56 10.92 -1.99
C PRO A 143 -9.24 9.42 -1.85
N VAL A 144 -8.45 9.07 -0.84
CA VAL A 144 -8.07 7.67 -0.56
C VAL A 144 -9.28 6.75 -0.32
N ARG A 145 -10.39 7.28 0.20
CA ARG A 145 -11.65 6.52 0.33
C ARG A 145 -12.24 6.09 -1.01
N GLU A 146 -12.05 6.85 -2.08
CA GLU A 146 -12.56 6.52 -3.41
C GLU A 146 -11.69 5.43 -4.05
N ILE A 147 -10.37 5.49 -3.84
CA ILE A 147 -9.43 4.43 -4.23
C ILE A 147 -9.82 3.13 -3.51
N GLN A 148 -10.09 3.19 -2.21
CA GLN A 148 -10.51 2.02 -1.42
C GLN A 148 -11.84 1.46 -1.93
N ALA A 149 -12.82 2.32 -2.17
CA ALA A 149 -14.13 1.90 -2.67
C ALA A 149 -14.01 1.16 -4.02
N ALA A 150 -13.09 1.58 -4.89
CA ALA A 150 -12.80 0.88 -6.14
C ALA A 150 -12.17 -0.51 -5.89
N LEU A 151 -11.26 -0.64 -4.94
CA LEU A 151 -10.63 -1.94 -4.59
C LEU A 151 -11.57 -2.92 -3.88
N ARG A 152 -12.63 -2.44 -3.22
CA ARG A 152 -13.61 -3.28 -2.52
C ARG A 152 -14.69 -3.87 -3.44
N GLN A 153 -14.74 -3.48 -4.71
CA GLN A 153 -15.73 -4.00 -5.66
C GLN A 153 -15.48 -5.49 -5.94
N ARG A 154 -16.56 -6.26 -6.04
CA ARG A 154 -16.50 -7.69 -6.34
C ARG A 154 -17.53 -8.05 -7.43
N PRO A 155 -17.12 -8.76 -8.50
CA PRO A 155 -15.73 -9.07 -8.85
C PRO A 155 -14.92 -7.78 -9.12
N LEU A 156 -13.64 -7.75 -8.74
CA LEU A 156 -12.76 -6.60 -8.95
C LEU A 156 -12.56 -6.39 -10.46
N PRO A 157 -12.98 -5.25 -11.04
CA PRO A 157 -12.76 -5.00 -12.46
C PRO A 157 -11.27 -4.75 -12.73
N VAL A 158 -10.68 -5.62 -13.54
CA VAL A 158 -9.26 -5.60 -13.93
C VAL A 158 -9.19 -5.67 -15.45
N ALA A 159 -8.72 -4.60 -16.10
CA ALA A 159 -8.28 -4.70 -17.49
C ALA A 159 -6.79 -5.04 -17.52
N VAL A 160 -6.40 -6.08 -18.26
CA VAL A 160 -4.98 -6.40 -18.47
C VAL A 160 -4.64 -6.14 -19.92
N ARG A 161 -3.71 -5.21 -20.15
CA ARG A 161 -3.09 -4.99 -21.48
C ARG A 161 -1.82 -5.83 -21.56
N THR A 162 -1.64 -6.62 -22.61
CA THR A 162 -0.44 -7.47 -22.79
C THR A 162 -0.14 -7.69 -24.27
N GLU A 163 1.15 -7.76 -24.62
CA GLU A 163 1.65 -8.14 -25.95
C GLU A 163 1.89 -9.66 -26.10
N SER A 164 1.49 -10.46 -25.11
CA SER A 164 1.79 -11.89 -25.05
C SER A 164 1.28 -12.67 -26.28
N PRO A 165 2.12 -13.50 -26.94
CA PRO A 165 1.72 -14.32 -28.08
C PRO A 165 0.69 -15.41 -27.73
N PHE A 166 0.53 -15.73 -26.45
CA PHE A 166 -0.49 -16.67 -25.96
C PHE A 166 -1.89 -16.04 -25.91
N GLY A 167 -1.99 -14.72 -26.09
CA GLY A 167 -3.25 -13.97 -25.99
C GLY A 167 -3.69 -13.76 -24.54
N ARG A 168 -4.48 -12.69 -24.32
CA ARG A 168 -4.99 -12.29 -23.00
C ARG A 168 -5.60 -13.45 -22.21
N ARG A 169 -6.38 -14.33 -22.85
CA ARG A 169 -7.12 -15.40 -22.15
C ARG A 169 -6.21 -16.53 -21.60
N ALA A 170 -5.26 -17.02 -22.39
CA ALA A 170 -4.36 -18.09 -21.96
C ALA A 170 -3.38 -17.63 -20.88
N LEU A 171 -3.06 -16.34 -20.85
CA LEU A 171 -2.25 -15.75 -19.80
C LEU A 171 -2.99 -15.72 -18.45
N LEU A 172 -4.31 -15.47 -18.49
CA LEU A 172 -5.15 -15.36 -17.29
C LEU A 172 -5.56 -16.73 -16.75
N GLU A 173 -5.65 -17.75 -17.62
CA GLU A 173 -5.89 -19.15 -17.21
C GLU A 173 -4.77 -19.74 -16.35
N GLN A 174 -3.57 -19.16 -16.37
CA GLN A 174 -2.45 -19.57 -15.51
C GLN A 174 -2.66 -19.14 -14.05
N TRP A 175 -3.59 -18.22 -13.76
CA TRP A 175 -3.88 -17.85 -12.38
C TRP A 175 -4.71 -18.89 -11.64
N PRO A 176 -4.48 -19.01 -10.32
CA PRO A 176 -5.31 -19.84 -9.45
C PRO A 176 -6.80 -19.55 -9.65
N GLU A 177 -7.63 -20.60 -9.61
CA GLU A 177 -9.08 -20.46 -9.78
C GLU A 177 -9.69 -19.53 -8.72
N SER A 178 -9.15 -19.57 -7.49
CA SER A 178 -9.52 -18.68 -6.39
C SER A 178 -9.36 -17.19 -6.75
N LEU A 179 -8.34 -16.83 -7.51
CA LEU A 179 -8.10 -15.47 -7.97
C LEU A 179 -9.06 -15.12 -9.11
N ARG A 180 -9.19 -16.02 -10.09
CA ARG A 180 -10.05 -15.81 -11.28
C ARG A 180 -11.52 -15.57 -10.94
N ARG A 181 -12.05 -16.20 -9.88
CA ARG A 181 -13.45 -15.99 -9.44
C ARG A 181 -13.71 -14.62 -8.80
N GLN A 182 -12.65 -13.95 -8.33
CA GLN A 182 -12.76 -12.67 -7.62
C GLN A 182 -12.53 -11.45 -8.52
N ILE A 183 -12.12 -11.66 -9.77
CA ILE A 183 -11.80 -10.60 -10.73
C ILE A 183 -12.72 -10.68 -11.95
N ALA A 184 -13.03 -9.53 -12.53
CA ALA A 184 -13.74 -9.42 -13.80
C ALA A 184 -12.83 -8.77 -14.84
N LEU A 185 -12.72 -9.39 -16.01
CA LEU A 185 -11.88 -8.91 -17.08
C LEU A 185 -12.61 -7.81 -17.87
N ALA A 186 -12.23 -6.56 -17.67
CA ALA A 186 -12.79 -5.45 -18.43
C ALA A 186 -12.23 -5.44 -19.87
N PRO A 187 -13.00 -5.12 -20.92
CA PRO A 187 -12.46 -4.90 -22.27
C PRO A 187 -11.27 -3.93 -22.22
N ALA A 188 -10.18 -4.25 -22.91
CA ALA A 188 -9.08 -3.31 -23.06
C ALA A 188 -9.39 -2.48 -24.32
N ASP A 189 -10.06 -1.34 -24.17
CA ASP A 189 -10.52 -0.51 -25.29
C ASP A 189 -9.36 0.15 -26.07
N HIS A 190 -8.14 -0.01 -25.58
CA HIS A 190 -6.92 0.53 -26.15
C HIS A 190 -5.82 -0.54 -26.15
N GLY A 191 -5.10 -0.60 -27.27
CA GLY A 191 -3.92 -1.45 -27.46
C GLY A 191 -2.78 -1.12 -26.47
N PRO A 192 -1.60 -1.75 -26.63
CA PRO A 192 -0.46 -1.54 -25.74
C PRO A 192 -0.11 -0.05 -25.63
N ASP A 193 0.50 0.34 -24.50
CA ASP A 193 1.18 1.63 -24.48
C ASP A 193 2.35 1.62 -25.50
N ARG A 194 2.91 2.78 -25.83
CA ARG A 194 3.99 2.87 -26.84
C ARG A 194 5.25 2.06 -26.50
N ALA A 195 5.33 1.43 -25.33
CA ALA A 195 6.47 0.70 -24.80
C ALA A 195 6.20 -0.81 -24.57
N GLY A 196 5.03 -1.33 -24.94
CA GLY A 196 4.70 -2.76 -24.83
C GLY A 196 4.54 -3.28 -23.40
N ARG A 197 4.22 -2.38 -22.45
CA ARG A 197 4.12 -2.71 -21.02
C ARG A 197 2.74 -3.24 -20.64
N TRP A 198 2.71 -4.03 -19.57
CA TRP A 198 1.45 -4.50 -19.01
C TRP A 198 0.81 -3.39 -18.18
N VAL A 199 -0.51 -3.20 -18.34
CA VAL A 199 -1.27 -2.15 -17.65
C VAL A 199 -2.47 -2.78 -16.98
N ILE A 200 -2.67 -2.52 -15.69
CA ILE A 200 -3.91 -2.85 -14.98
C ILE A 200 -4.79 -1.60 -14.92
N ASP A 201 -5.85 -1.57 -15.73
CA ASP A 201 -6.86 -0.53 -15.55
C ASP A 201 -7.83 -0.97 -14.44
N LEU A 202 -7.85 -0.22 -13.33
CA LEU A 202 -8.86 -0.34 -12.28
C LEU A 202 -9.92 0.74 -12.52
N THR A 203 -11.08 0.36 -13.03
CA THR A 203 -12.18 1.32 -13.20
C THR A 203 -12.95 1.46 -11.90
N SER A 204 -12.89 2.64 -11.28
CA SER A 204 -13.84 3.02 -10.21
C SER A 204 -15.26 3.05 -10.79
N SER A 205 -16.21 2.37 -10.14
CA SER A 205 -17.64 2.47 -10.46
C SER A 205 -18.37 3.63 -9.76
N VAL A 206 -17.64 4.53 -9.08
CA VAL A 206 -18.27 5.69 -8.42
C VAL A 206 -18.75 6.69 -9.47
N PRO A 207 -20.06 7.01 -9.55
CA PRO A 207 -20.59 7.97 -10.52
C PRO A 207 -19.90 9.32 -10.40
N ASN A 208 -19.57 9.95 -11.54
CA ASN A 208 -18.90 11.26 -11.62
C ASN A 208 -17.46 11.32 -11.06
N THR A 209 -16.79 10.18 -10.88
CA THR A 209 -15.34 10.15 -10.65
C THR A 209 -14.60 9.78 -11.94
N THR A 210 -13.48 10.44 -12.22
CA THR A 210 -12.61 10.05 -13.33
C THR A 210 -12.08 8.64 -13.04
N PRO A 211 -12.24 7.66 -13.96
CA PRO A 211 -11.54 6.38 -13.83
C PRO A 211 -10.05 6.63 -13.60
N PHE A 212 -9.45 5.97 -12.61
CA PHE A 212 -8.02 6.13 -12.36
C PHE A 212 -7.27 4.91 -12.87
N HIS A 213 -6.27 5.16 -13.71
CA HIS A 213 -5.50 4.11 -14.35
C HIS A 213 -4.29 3.78 -13.48
N LEU A 214 -4.25 2.60 -12.88
CA LEU A 214 -3.04 2.08 -12.24
C LEU A 214 -2.12 1.47 -13.30
N THR A 215 -1.34 2.31 -13.96
CA THR A 215 -0.34 1.83 -14.92
C THR A 215 0.87 1.28 -14.17
N LEU A 216 1.01 -0.04 -14.14
CA LEU A 216 2.17 -0.72 -13.54
C LEU A 216 3.24 -0.93 -14.60
N GLU A 217 4.04 0.11 -14.83
CA GLU A 217 5.08 0.09 -15.85
C GLU A 217 6.15 -0.98 -15.57
N GLY A 218 6.53 -1.76 -16.59
CA GLY A 218 7.69 -2.66 -16.53
C GLY A 218 7.43 -4.05 -15.94
N MET A 219 6.17 -4.48 -15.83
CA MET A 219 5.85 -5.84 -15.41
C MET A 219 6.10 -6.83 -16.55
N THR A 220 7.10 -7.69 -16.38
CA THR A 220 7.43 -8.78 -17.31
C THR A 220 7.13 -10.16 -16.75
N SER A 221 6.67 -10.28 -15.49
CA SER A 221 6.38 -11.55 -14.84
C SER A 221 4.93 -11.65 -14.33
N LEU A 222 4.33 -12.83 -14.54
CA LEU A 222 3.00 -13.20 -14.06
C LEU A 222 2.90 -13.23 -12.54
N GLU A 223 3.97 -13.66 -11.87
CA GLU A 223 4.08 -13.75 -10.41
C GLU A 223 3.87 -12.40 -9.74
N ARG A 224 4.53 -11.34 -10.24
CA ARG A 224 4.39 -9.99 -9.69
C ARG A 224 2.97 -9.43 -9.87
N LEU A 225 2.26 -9.89 -10.90
CA LEU A 225 0.87 -9.51 -11.14
C LEU A 225 -0.09 -10.23 -10.20
N GLU A 226 0.15 -11.52 -9.95
CA GLU A 226 -0.57 -12.27 -8.93
C GLU A 226 -0.38 -11.67 -7.53
N GLU A 227 0.84 -11.25 -7.17
CA GLU A 227 1.11 -10.57 -5.89
C GLU A 227 0.31 -9.27 -5.74
N ILE A 228 0.26 -8.46 -6.79
CA ILE A 228 -0.46 -7.18 -6.78
C ILE A 228 -1.97 -7.41 -6.68
N LEU A 229 -2.51 -8.36 -7.45
CA LEU A 229 -3.93 -8.71 -7.38
C LEU A 229 -4.29 -9.30 -6.01
N SER A 230 -3.43 -10.13 -5.44
CA SER A 230 -3.60 -10.66 -4.08
C SER A 230 -3.65 -9.53 -3.05
N ALA A 231 -2.76 -8.53 -3.16
CA ALA A 231 -2.77 -7.35 -2.28
C ALA A 231 -4.00 -6.46 -2.46
N MET A 232 -4.57 -6.39 -3.67
CA MET A 232 -5.83 -5.69 -3.95
C MET A 232 -7.04 -6.42 -3.34
N LEU A 233 -7.01 -7.75 -3.35
CA LEU A 233 -8.09 -8.60 -2.86
C LEU A 233 -8.03 -8.86 -1.36
N ASP A 234 -6.88 -8.60 -0.72
CA ASP A 234 -6.68 -8.75 0.71
C ASP A 234 -7.80 -8.09 1.53
N GLU A 235 -8.14 -8.67 2.67
CA GLU A 235 -9.23 -8.22 3.54
C GLU A 235 -8.70 -7.94 4.95
N PRO A 236 -8.06 -6.77 5.17
CA PRO A 236 -7.51 -6.41 6.46
C PRO A 236 -8.59 -6.43 7.56
N GLN A 237 -8.32 -7.11 8.68
CA GLN A 237 -9.24 -7.25 9.80
C GLN A 237 -8.80 -6.39 10.97
N VAL A 238 -9.69 -5.58 11.54
CA VAL A 238 -9.40 -4.81 12.76
C VAL A 238 -9.24 -5.76 13.94
N ILE A 239 -8.11 -5.66 14.67
CA ILE A 239 -7.80 -6.51 15.82
C ILE A 239 -7.64 -5.75 17.14
N GLY A 240 -7.69 -4.43 17.12
CA GLY A 240 -7.60 -3.59 18.32
C GLY A 240 -7.19 -2.15 18.00
N ALA A 241 -7.09 -1.30 19.02
CA ALA A 241 -6.62 0.08 18.85
C ALA A 241 -5.08 0.16 18.95
N LEU A 242 -4.45 0.99 18.12
CA LEU A 242 -3.08 1.45 18.35
C LEU A 242 -3.12 2.73 19.22
N ALA A 243 -3.55 2.58 20.47
CA ALA A 243 -3.53 3.68 21.42
C ALA A 243 -2.10 3.89 21.95
N PRO A 244 -1.65 5.13 22.20
CA PRO A 244 -0.49 5.39 23.05
C PRO A 244 -0.69 4.68 24.40
N ALA A 245 0.39 4.12 24.95
CA ALA A 245 0.36 3.46 26.26
C ALA A 245 0.11 4.45 27.40
#